data_AF-A0A4R5BF62-F1
#
_entry.id   AF-A0A4R5BF62-F1
#
_cell.length_a   1.000
_cell.length_b   1.000
_cell.length_c   1.000
_cell.angle_alpha   90.00
_cell.angle_beta   90.00
_cell.angle_gamma   90.00
#
_symmetry.space_group_name_H-M   'P 1'
#
loop_
_entity.id
_entity.type
_entity.pdbx_description
1 polymer ?
#
loop_
_entity_poly.entity_id
_entity_poly.type
_entity_poly.pdbx_seq_one_letter_code
_entity_poly.pdbx_strand_id
1 'polypeptide(L)'
;MLKIRSTIARYRACAVPLAGSAAALAVAAGTLSGCGDAGATITRLTVGSPGPEPYTLVADTDKANVKERPRAGGTKDGDSPGLYGGTRRASTCDRRKLVAFLQANPDKARAWAGVQGIPVSDIPRYVSRLTPVLLRTDTLVTNHGYRDGKATSGPAVLQAGMGVLINGYGVPAVKCNCGNPLTRPEKKISTRNASYDGRSWPGFEKANVTRIRPRDSRKGTITTFVLVDPEGTMGFERPRATGGPEDGPPTGLPSTETEVPSSDSPSPSDSGLESPGTESPGTESPGLETPGTESPGTPGPETPDPQLSPASPGVTPQERGRGTGGMRPGDGPPSPISLPPSEEPAPAVT
;
A
#
# COMPACT_ATOMS: atom_id res chain seq x y z
N MET A 1 95.58 34.26 10.40
CA MET A 1 94.77 35.49 10.50
C MET A 1 93.76 35.33 11.63
N LEU A 2 93.72 36.35 12.50
CA LEU A 2 92.80 36.71 13.58
C LEU A 2 92.13 35.67 14.52
N LYS A 3 92.50 35.82 15.81
CA LYS A 3 91.72 35.53 17.04
C LYS A 3 90.41 36.33 17.09
N ILE A 4 89.48 35.90 17.96
CA ILE A 4 88.74 36.67 19.02
C ILE A 4 87.45 35.87 19.34
N ARG A 5 87.39 35.09 20.42
CA ARG A 5 87.00 35.36 21.83
C ARG A 5 85.48 35.35 22.13
N SER A 6 85.19 34.53 23.13
CA SER A 6 83.99 34.37 23.98
C SER A 6 83.39 35.68 24.54
N THR A 7 82.12 35.66 24.98
CA THR A 7 81.63 35.99 26.37
C THR A 7 80.16 36.49 26.42
N ILE A 8 79.28 35.72 27.09
CA ILE A 8 78.27 36.01 28.15
C ILE A 8 77.36 37.29 28.14
N ALA A 9 76.09 37.03 28.59
CA ALA A 9 75.08 37.89 29.28
C ALA A 9 74.24 38.88 28.45
N ARG A 10 72.91 38.66 28.32
CA ARG A 10 71.78 38.91 29.25
C ARG A 10 71.37 40.38 29.40
N TYR A 11 70.10 40.62 29.04
CA TYR A 11 69.06 41.46 29.67
C TYR A 11 68.49 42.68 28.91
N ARG A 12 67.15 42.61 28.85
CA ARG A 12 66.12 43.63 29.10
C ARG A 12 65.54 44.43 27.92
N ALA A 13 64.21 44.34 27.91
CA ALA A 13 63.22 44.95 27.03
C ALA A 13 62.92 46.42 27.38
N CYS A 14 62.28 47.09 26.42
CA CYS A 14 61.39 48.28 26.44
C CYS A 14 61.66 49.07 25.14
N ALA A 15 60.74 49.68 24.40
CA ALA A 15 59.29 49.81 24.39
C ALA A 15 58.88 50.26 22.96
N VAL A 16 57.60 50.03 22.63
CA VAL A 16 56.82 50.34 21.40
C VAL A 16 56.59 51.87 21.31
N PRO A 17 56.38 52.57 20.14
CA PRO A 17 55.18 52.44 19.25
C PRO A 17 55.41 52.78 17.75
N LEU A 18 54.51 52.50 16.78
CA LEU A 18 53.21 53.12 16.50
C LEU A 18 52.54 52.46 15.27
N ALA A 19 51.21 52.48 15.28
CA ALA A 19 50.28 52.59 14.15
C ALA A 19 50.10 51.40 13.16
N GLY A 20 48.94 50.75 13.26
CA GLY A 20 48.40 49.82 12.28
C GLY A 20 47.00 49.37 12.67
N SER A 21 46.02 50.26 12.56
CA SER A 21 44.60 50.01 12.82
C SER A 21 44.04 48.97 11.85
N ALA A 22 43.81 47.75 12.31
CA ALA A 22 42.94 46.78 11.63
C ALA A 22 41.58 46.79 12.32
N ALA A 23 40.64 47.53 11.74
CA ALA A 23 39.23 47.47 12.12
C ALA A 23 38.68 46.07 11.79
N ALA A 24 38.27 45.34 12.82
CA ALA A 24 37.53 44.10 12.68
C ALA A 24 36.11 44.41 12.17
N LEU A 25 35.86 44.24 10.87
CA LEU A 25 34.50 44.10 10.35
C LEU A 25 34.03 42.68 10.68
N ALA A 26 33.31 42.56 11.80
CA ALA A 26 32.43 41.43 12.04
C ALA A 26 31.25 41.53 11.06
N VAL A 27 31.37 40.90 9.89
CA VAL A 27 30.21 40.65 9.03
C VAL A 27 29.39 39.55 9.71
N ALA A 28 28.43 39.98 10.53
CA ALA A 28 27.31 39.15 10.92
C ALA A 28 26.44 38.90 9.67
N ALA A 29 26.86 37.96 8.83
CA ALA A 29 25.98 37.34 7.86
C ALA A 29 25.05 36.40 8.64
N GLY A 30 24.05 37.00 9.29
CA GLY A 30 22.88 36.30 9.76
C GLY A 30 22.18 35.73 8.54
N THR A 31 22.53 34.49 8.19
CA THR A 31 21.60 33.66 7.43
C THR A 31 20.42 33.46 8.36
N LEU A 32 19.35 34.20 8.10
CA LEU A 32 18.01 33.72 8.40
C LEU A 32 17.83 32.44 7.57
N SER A 33 18.42 31.34 8.03
CA SER A 33 17.87 30.02 7.77
C SER A 33 16.51 30.04 8.44
N GLY A 34 15.52 30.55 7.73
CA GLY A 34 14.15 30.22 7.99
C GLY A 34 14.15 28.70 8.09
N CYS A 35 13.91 28.19 9.29
CA CYS A 35 13.61 26.80 9.55
C CYS A 35 12.21 26.56 8.98
N GLY A 36 12.06 26.71 7.67
CA GLY A 36 10.94 26.22 6.93
C GLY A 36 11.12 24.72 6.93
N ASP A 37 10.33 24.05 7.77
CA ASP A 37 10.21 22.59 7.80
C ASP A 37 10.14 22.12 6.33
N ALA A 38 11.23 21.57 5.81
CA ALA A 38 11.28 21.08 4.45
C ALA A 38 10.33 19.88 4.44
N GLY A 39 9.08 20.14 4.03
CA GLY A 39 8.00 19.19 4.15
C GLY A 39 8.42 17.86 3.54
N ALA A 40 8.15 16.76 4.24
CA ALA A 40 8.50 15.43 3.77
C ALA A 40 7.98 15.22 2.33
N THR A 41 8.82 14.68 1.44
CA THR A 41 8.37 14.21 0.13
C THR A 41 7.72 12.85 0.29
N ILE A 42 6.44 12.73 -0.06
CA ILE A 42 5.65 11.51 0.05
C ILE A 42 5.57 10.84 -1.32
N THR A 43 6.01 9.58 -1.41
CA THR A 43 5.97 8.84 -2.67
C THR A 43 4.59 8.25 -2.94
N ARG A 44 4.04 8.54 -4.13
CA ARG A 44 2.79 7.92 -4.60
C ARG A 44 3.06 6.55 -5.22
N LEU A 45 2.41 5.53 -4.67
CA LEU A 45 2.49 4.15 -5.16
C LEU A 45 1.12 3.70 -5.69
N THR A 46 1.03 3.61 -7.02
CA THR A 46 -0.19 3.21 -7.73
C THR A 46 -0.48 1.72 -7.60
N VAL A 47 -1.75 1.35 -7.73
CA VAL A 47 -2.18 -0.05 -7.94
C VAL A 47 -1.37 -0.70 -9.05
N GLY A 48 -0.96 -1.95 -8.85
CA GLY A 48 -0.17 -2.74 -9.79
C GLY A 48 1.32 -2.36 -9.83
N SER A 49 1.73 -1.27 -9.16
CA SER A 49 3.14 -0.88 -9.09
C SER A 49 3.79 -1.43 -7.81
N PRO A 50 4.84 -2.27 -7.92
CA PRO A 50 5.62 -2.70 -6.75
C PRO A 50 6.32 -1.51 -6.07
N GLY A 51 6.57 -0.42 -6.81
CA GLY A 51 7.35 0.72 -6.32
C GLY A 51 8.85 0.44 -6.32
N PRO A 52 9.65 1.36 -5.75
CA PRO A 52 11.09 1.18 -5.68
C PRO A 52 11.47 0.05 -4.71
N GLU A 53 12.59 -0.62 -5.03
CA GLU A 53 13.30 -1.54 -4.12
C GLU A 53 12.42 -2.66 -3.52
N PRO A 54 11.71 -3.43 -4.36
CA PRO A 54 10.86 -4.51 -3.87
C PRO A 54 11.69 -5.60 -3.20
N TYR A 55 11.20 -6.14 -2.08
CA TYR A 55 11.75 -7.38 -1.52
C TYR A 55 11.58 -8.53 -2.51
N THR A 56 10.38 -8.64 -3.09
CA THR A 56 10.01 -9.64 -4.09
C THR A 56 9.00 -9.03 -5.07
N LEU A 57 8.73 -9.68 -6.20
CA LEU A 57 7.69 -9.24 -7.13
C LEU A 57 6.54 -10.23 -7.09
N VAL A 58 5.33 -9.75 -6.81
CA VAL A 58 4.10 -10.55 -6.80
C VAL A 58 3.07 -9.85 -7.66
N ALA A 59 2.61 -10.55 -8.70
CA ALA A 59 1.55 -10.07 -9.58
C ALA A 59 0.17 -10.30 -8.96
N ASP A 60 -0.83 -9.61 -9.51
CA ASP A 60 -2.26 -9.86 -9.25
C ASP A 60 -2.71 -9.76 -7.78
N THR A 61 -1.99 -8.97 -6.96
CA THR A 61 -2.36 -8.75 -5.56
C THR A 61 -3.32 -7.59 -5.36
N ASP A 62 -3.34 -6.64 -6.29
CA ASP A 62 -4.08 -5.40 -6.20
C ASP A 62 -5.34 -5.46 -7.06
N LYS A 63 -6.28 -4.55 -6.79
CA LYS A 63 -7.53 -4.41 -7.54
C LYS A 63 -7.66 -2.96 -7.99
N ALA A 64 -7.68 -2.75 -9.30
CA ALA A 64 -7.99 -1.44 -9.86
C ALA A 64 -9.49 -1.13 -9.71
N ASN A 65 -9.83 0.16 -9.73
CA ASN A 65 -11.21 0.66 -9.77
C ASN A 65 -12.09 0.15 -8.62
N VAL A 66 -11.52 0.01 -7.41
CA VAL A 66 -12.32 -0.26 -6.21
C VAL A 66 -13.25 0.92 -5.95
N LYS A 67 -14.46 0.64 -5.46
CA LYS A 67 -15.40 1.65 -5.02
C LYS A 67 -14.82 2.39 -3.82
N GLU A 68 -14.51 3.66 -4.05
CA GLU A 68 -14.00 4.56 -3.03
C GLU A 68 -14.96 4.64 -1.85
N ARG A 69 -14.38 4.72 -0.66
CA ARG A 69 -15.14 4.92 0.57
C ARG A 69 -15.60 6.39 0.64
N PRO A 70 -16.90 6.68 0.86
CA PRO A 70 -17.41 8.07 0.90
C PRO A 70 -16.70 8.97 1.91
N ARG A 71 -16.27 8.39 3.05
CA ARG A 71 -15.53 9.10 4.10
C ARG A 71 -14.02 8.86 4.00
N ALA A 72 -13.41 9.33 2.92
CA ALA A 72 -11.95 9.36 2.76
C ALA A 72 -11.28 10.43 3.67
N GLY A 73 -9.96 10.39 3.77
CA GLY A 73 -9.16 11.38 4.49
C GLY A 73 -9.19 11.29 6.02
N GLY A 74 -8.33 12.12 6.63
CA GLY A 74 -8.20 12.24 8.08
C GLY A 74 -7.59 11.00 8.74
N THR A 75 -7.83 10.84 10.05
CA THR A 75 -7.41 9.65 10.80
C THR A 75 -8.59 8.72 11.00
N LYS A 76 -8.43 7.44 10.69
CA LYS A 76 -9.42 6.38 10.94
C LYS A 76 -8.82 5.32 11.86
N ASP A 77 -9.65 4.74 12.73
CA ASP A 77 -9.24 3.63 13.57
C ASP A 77 -9.23 2.33 12.76
N GLY A 78 -8.23 1.48 12.98
CA GLY A 78 -8.00 0.26 12.19
C GLY A 78 -9.10 -0.79 12.30
N ASP A 79 -10.00 -0.67 13.28
CA ASP A 79 -11.20 -1.49 13.43
C ASP A 79 -12.48 -0.85 12.87
N SER A 80 -12.36 0.28 12.16
CA SER A 80 -13.52 0.92 11.51
C SER A 80 -14.13 0.00 10.45
N PRO A 81 -15.43 -0.32 10.53
CA PRO A 81 -16.12 -1.10 9.50
C PRO A 81 -15.98 -0.48 8.10
N GLY A 82 -15.77 -1.32 7.10
CA GLY A 82 -15.63 -0.90 5.70
C GLY A 82 -14.37 -0.07 5.39
N LEU A 83 -13.47 0.18 6.37
CA LEU A 83 -12.19 0.85 6.08
C LEU A 83 -11.37 0.07 5.06
N TYR A 84 -11.46 -1.25 5.14
CA TYR A 84 -10.81 -2.19 4.25
C TYR A 84 -11.85 -2.90 3.38
N GLY A 85 -11.39 -3.37 2.23
CA GLY A 85 -12.16 -4.21 1.35
C GLY A 85 -11.53 -5.59 1.15
N GLY A 86 -12.17 -6.38 0.31
CA GLY A 86 -11.66 -7.68 -0.10
C GLY A 86 -12.65 -8.44 -0.97
N THR A 87 -12.18 -9.47 -1.65
CA THR A 87 -13.07 -10.41 -2.34
C THR A 87 -13.51 -11.47 -1.35
N ARG A 88 -14.82 -11.63 -1.15
CA ARG A 88 -15.37 -12.64 -0.24
C ARG A 88 -14.93 -14.04 -0.69
N ARG A 89 -14.53 -14.89 0.26
CA ARG A 89 -14.03 -16.25 0.02
C ARG A 89 -12.71 -16.35 -0.76
N ALA A 90 -12.02 -15.22 -0.96
CA ALA A 90 -10.74 -15.20 -1.65
C ALA A 90 -9.76 -14.17 -1.06
N SER A 91 -8.47 -14.38 -1.27
CA SER A 91 -7.44 -13.36 -1.05
C SER A 91 -6.30 -13.54 -2.03
N THR A 92 -5.68 -12.42 -2.40
CA THR A 92 -4.60 -12.35 -3.38
C THR A 92 -3.22 -12.11 -2.72
N CYS A 93 -3.20 -11.81 -1.42
CA CYS A 93 -1.99 -11.64 -0.62
C CYS A 93 -1.60 -12.94 0.10
N ASP A 94 -0.74 -13.74 -0.52
CA ASP A 94 -0.33 -15.05 0.02
C ASP A 94 0.77 -14.93 1.09
N ARG A 95 0.35 -15.13 2.33
CA ARG A 95 1.22 -15.13 3.53
C ARG A 95 2.27 -16.24 3.50
N ARG A 96 1.92 -17.43 3.00
CA ARG A 96 2.83 -18.59 2.97
C ARG A 96 3.93 -18.35 1.94
N LYS A 97 3.59 -17.80 0.77
CA LYS A 97 4.59 -17.40 -0.24
C LYS A 97 5.56 -16.34 0.28
N LEU A 98 5.07 -15.35 1.04
CA LEU A 98 5.95 -14.36 1.67
C LEU A 98 6.93 -15.01 2.66
N VAL A 99 6.43 -15.91 3.53
CA VAL A 99 7.27 -16.61 4.50
C VAL A 99 8.33 -17.48 3.79
N ALA A 100 7.91 -18.26 2.79
CA ALA A 100 8.81 -19.10 2.00
C ALA A 100 9.90 -18.26 1.30
N PHE A 101 9.50 -17.12 0.73
CA PHE A 101 10.44 -16.18 0.12
C PHE A 101 11.48 -15.67 1.12
N LEU A 102 11.06 -15.21 2.30
CA LEU A 102 11.98 -14.69 3.31
C LEU A 102 12.90 -15.80 3.84
N GLN A 103 12.39 -17.01 4.07
CA GLN A 103 13.21 -18.16 4.49
C GLN A 103 14.27 -18.52 3.45
N ALA A 104 13.95 -18.41 2.16
CA ALA A 104 14.90 -18.63 1.08
C ALA A 104 15.91 -17.47 0.88
N ASN A 105 15.72 -16.32 1.54
CA ASN A 105 16.54 -15.12 1.37
C ASN A 105 16.97 -14.55 2.73
N PRO A 106 17.99 -15.11 3.40
CA PRO A 106 18.35 -14.75 4.78
C PRO A 106 18.70 -13.27 5.01
N ASP A 107 19.35 -12.61 4.06
CA ASP A 107 19.69 -11.18 4.18
C ASP A 107 18.44 -10.31 4.17
N LYS A 108 17.51 -10.60 3.25
CA LYS A 108 16.21 -9.96 3.18
C LYS A 108 15.38 -10.27 4.43
N ALA A 109 15.40 -11.51 4.93
CA ALA A 109 14.71 -11.86 6.17
C ALA A 109 15.21 -11.04 7.36
N ARG A 110 16.54 -10.85 7.49
CA ARG A 110 17.12 -10.00 8.54
C ARG A 110 16.65 -8.56 8.43
N ALA A 111 16.74 -7.95 7.25
CA ALA A 111 16.29 -6.57 7.05
C ALA A 111 14.78 -6.42 7.31
N TRP A 112 13.98 -7.36 6.81
CA TRP A 112 12.52 -7.36 6.97
C TRP A 112 12.10 -7.50 8.43
N ALA A 113 12.71 -8.44 9.16
CA ALA A 113 12.46 -8.65 10.58
C ALA A 113 12.92 -7.44 11.42
N GLY A 114 14.04 -6.82 11.05
CA GLY A 114 14.52 -5.59 11.66
C GLY A 114 13.51 -4.45 11.59
N VAL A 115 12.84 -4.25 10.45
CA VAL A 115 11.77 -3.24 10.30
C VAL A 115 10.59 -3.52 11.23
N GLN A 116 10.20 -4.79 11.37
CA GLN A 116 9.08 -5.19 12.23
C GLN A 116 9.46 -5.28 13.71
N GLY A 117 10.75 -5.17 14.06
CA GLY A 117 11.25 -5.30 15.43
C GLY A 117 11.07 -6.71 16.00
N ILE A 118 11.20 -7.75 15.17
CA ILE A 118 11.05 -9.15 15.59
C ILE A 118 12.32 -9.96 15.33
N PRO A 119 12.54 -11.08 16.04
CA PRO A 119 13.54 -12.07 15.65
C PRO A 119 13.24 -12.65 14.25
N VAL A 120 14.28 -13.02 13.49
CA VAL A 120 14.11 -13.66 12.17
C VAL A 120 13.32 -14.98 12.30
N SER A 121 13.56 -15.73 13.37
CA SER A 121 12.81 -16.97 13.68
C SER A 121 11.31 -16.75 13.85
N ASP A 122 10.88 -15.53 14.18
CA ASP A 122 9.48 -15.19 14.45
C ASP A 122 8.73 -14.76 13.20
N ILE A 123 9.39 -14.58 12.05
CA ILE A 123 8.75 -14.18 10.78
C ILE A 123 7.55 -15.07 10.44
N PRO A 124 7.63 -16.42 10.44
CA PRO A 124 6.48 -17.27 10.10
C PRO A 124 5.30 -17.04 11.03
N ARG A 125 5.57 -16.94 12.34
CA ARG A 125 4.58 -16.72 13.39
C ARG A 125 3.96 -15.32 13.32
N TYR A 126 4.72 -14.30 12.94
CA TYR A 126 4.23 -12.93 12.76
C TYR A 126 3.33 -12.83 11.52
N VAL A 127 3.84 -13.27 10.37
CA VAL A 127 3.13 -13.19 9.08
C VAL A 127 1.84 -14.02 9.10
N SER A 128 1.84 -15.20 9.75
CA SER A 128 0.65 -16.04 9.86
C SER A 128 -0.51 -15.39 10.64
N ARG A 129 -0.24 -14.33 11.43
CA ARG A 129 -1.27 -13.57 12.16
C ARG A 129 -1.80 -12.36 11.41
N LEU A 130 -1.22 -12.02 10.26
CA LEU A 130 -1.68 -10.90 9.45
C LEU A 130 -2.90 -11.31 8.61
N THR A 131 -3.74 -10.35 8.27
CA THR A 131 -4.97 -10.56 7.51
C THR A 131 -4.85 -9.87 6.14
N PRO A 132 -5.11 -10.56 5.02
CA PRO A 132 -5.08 -9.97 3.70
C PRO A 132 -6.34 -9.15 3.41
N VAL A 133 -6.16 -7.91 2.96
CA VAL A 133 -7.22 -6.96 2.63
C VAL A 133 -6.83 -6.07 1.44
N LEU A 134 -7.82 -5.39 0.86
CA LEU A 134 -7.63 -4.28 -0.08
C LEU A 134 -7.83 -2.95 0.65
N LEU A 135 -7.01 -1.94 0.34
CA LEU A 135 -7.27 -0.58 0.78
C LEU A 135 -8.50 -0.01 0.05
N ARG A 136 -9.36 0.73 0.75
CA ARG A 136 -10.49 1.46 0.13
C ARG A 136 -10.32 2.99 0.15
N THR A 137 -9.18 3.45 0.66
CA THR A 137 -8.78 4.86 0.70
C THR A 137 -7.30 4.96 0.36
N ASP A 138 -6.90 6.07 -0.25
CA ASP A 138 -5.48 6.41 -0.39
C ASP A 138 -4.86 6.51 1.00
N THR A 139 -3.90 5.65 1.31
CA THR A 139 -3.44 5.42 2.69
C THR A 139 -1.98 5.80 2.85
N LEU A 140 -1.69 6.67 3.81
CA LEU A 140 -0.33 7.02 4.18
C LEU A 140 0.30 5.93 5.07
N VAL A 141 1.48 5.48 4.65
CA VAL A 141 2.32 4.51 5.35
C VAL A 141 3.77 4.98 5.34
N THR A 142 4.63 4.34 6.14
CA THR A 142 6.06 4.29 5.84
C THR A 142 6.34 2.96 5.15
N ASN A 143 6.83 3.04 3.91
CA ASN A 143 7.21 1.87 3.12
C ASN A 143 8.70 1.61 3.28
N HIS A 144 9.08 0.35 3.50
CA HIS A 144 10.48 -0.03 3.66
C HIS A 144 10.92 -0.93 2.52
N GLY A 145 11.74 -0.41 1.61
CA GLY A 145 12.34 -1.19 0.52
C GLY A 145 13.54 -1.99 0.98
N TYR A 146 14.24 -2.61 0.04
CA TYR A 146 15.50 -3.32 0.28
C TYR A 146 16.57 -2.92 -0.74
N ARG A 147 17.68 -2.37 -0.24
CA ARG A 147 18.86 -1.99 -1.05
C ARG A 147 20.13 -2.25 -0.26
N ASP A 148 21.14 -2.80 -0.92
CA ASP A 148 22.49 -3.01 -0.38
C ASP A 148 22.52 -3.70 1.00
N GLY A 149 21.73 -4.77 1.17
CA GLY A 149 21.70 -5.54 2.41
C GLY A 149 20.81 -4.96 3.52
N LYS A 150 20.17 -3.82 3.29
CA LYS A 150 19.46 -3.05 4.33
C LYS A 150 18.05 -2.69 3.91
N ALA A 151 17.20 -2.48 4.90
CA ALA A 151 15.90 -1.87 4.69
C ALA A 151 16.07 -0.37 4.42
N THR A 152 15.42 0.13 3.39
CA THR A 152 15.21 1.58 3.19
C THR A 152 13.94 2.02 3.90
N SER A 153 13.69 3.32 4.01
CA SER A 153 12.49 3.86 4.66
C SER A 153 12.09 5.16 3.98
N GLY A 154 10.81 5.30 3.68
CA GLY A 154 10.25 6.54 3.13
C GLY A 154 8.74 6.62 3.30
N PRO A 155 8.19 7.82 3.50
CA PRO A 155 6.75 7.99 3.55
C PRO A 155 6.15 7.76 2.16
N ALA A 156 5.05 7.01 2.12
CA ALA A 156 4.37 6.68 0.88
C ALA A 156 2.86 6.75 1.05
N VAL A 157 2.16 7.13 -0.02
CA VAL A 157 0.71 6.91 -0.14
C VAL A 157 0.47 5.74 -1.07
N LEU A 158 -0.22 4.73 -0.54
CA LEU A 158 -0.70 3.59 -1.30
C LEU A 158 -2.08 3.94 -1.85
N GLN A 159 -2.26 3.82 -3.17
CA GLN A 159 -3.55 4.04 -3.81
C GLN A 159 -4.62 3.08 -3.26
N ALA A 160 -5.86 3.54 -3.16
CA ALA A 160 -7.01 2.66 -2.94
C ALA A 160 -7.01 1.50 -3.96
N GLY A 161 -7.26 0.28 -3.48
CA GLY A 161 -7.19 -0.96 -4.27
C GLY A 161 -5.87 -1.72 -4.12
N MET A 162 -4.85 -1.14 -3.48
CA MET A 162 -3.62 -1.85 -3.13
C MET A 162 -3.89 -3.00 -2.16
N GLY A 163 -3.34 -4.18 -2.46
CA GLY A 163 -3.35 -5.32 -1.54
C GLY A 163 -2.35 -5.14 -0.40
N VAL A 164 -2.80 -5.31 0.84
CA VAL A 164 -1.95 -5.26 2.04
C VAL A 164 -2.26 -6.39 3.01
N LEU A 165 -1.26 -6.77 3.81
CA LEU A 165 -1.45 -7.56 5.02
C LEU A 165 -1.56 -6.61 6.22
N ILE A 166 -2.64 -6.69 7.00
CA ILE A 166 -2.86 -5.89 8.21
C ILE A 166 -2.68 -6.72 9.48
N ASN A 167 -2.19 -6.10 10.55
CA ASN A 167 -2.02 -6.76 11.84
C ASN A 167 -3.34 -6.83 12.65
N GLY A 168 -3.28 -7.43 13.85
CA GLY A 168 -4.45 -7.59 14.73
C GLY A 168 -5.04 -6.29 15.30
N TYR A 169 -4.45 -5.13 15.03
CA TYR A 169 -4.99 -3.82 15.39
C TYR A 169 -5.42 -3.01 14.15
N GLY A 170 -5.45 -3.66 12.98
CA GLY A 170 -5.88 -3.08 11.73
C GLY A 170 -4.90 -2.06 11.16
N VAL A 171 -3.59 -2.25 11.35
CA VAL A 171 -2.55 -1.40 10.74
C VAL A 171 -1.87 -2.16 9.60
N PRO A 172 -1.67 -1.55 8.41
CA PRO A 172 -0.90 -2.14 7.32
C PRO A 172 0.53 -2.50 7.76
N ALA A 173 0.92 -3.74 7.50
CA ALA A 173 2.20 -4.31 7.90
C ALA A 173 3.02 -4.82 6.70
N VAL A 174 2.38 -5.15 5.57
CA VAL A 174 3.07 -5.57 4.33
C VAL A 174 2.31 -5.06 3.12
N LYS A 175 3.03 -4.57 2.11
CA LYS A 175 2.49 -4.29 0.77
C LYS A 175 2.64 -5.54 -0.11
N CYS A 176 1.54 -6.06 -0.64
CA CYS A 176 1.53 -7.43 -1.17
C CYS A 176 2.31 -7.61 -2.47
N ASN A 177 2.22 -6.67 -3.41
CA ASN A 177 2.88 -6.78 -4.72
C ASN A 177 4.41 -6.68 -4.66
N CYS A 178 4.99 -6.18 -3.56
CA CYS A 178 6.44 -6.05 -3.38
C CYS A 178 7.03 -6.79 -2.16
N GLY A 179 6.18 -7.27 -1.24
CA GLY A 179 6.61 -7.91 0.02
C GLY A 179 7.24 -6.95 1.03
N ASN A 180 7.28 -5.65 0.74
CA ASN A 180 7.90 -4.64 1.60
C ASN A 180 7.18 -4.56 2.94
N PRO A 181 7.90 -4.58 4.07
CA PRO A 181 7.30 -4.31 5.36
C PRO A 181 6.86 -2.85 5.42
N LEU A 182 5.72 -2.63 6.06
CA LEU A 182 5.11 -1.32 6.27
C LEU A 182 5.12 -1.00 7.76
N THR A 183 5.37 0.25 8.09
CA THR A 183 5.16 0.77 9.45
C THR A 183 4.25 1.99 9.42
N ARG A 184 3.82 2.41 10.61
CA ARG A 184 3.04 3.64 10.76
C ARG A 184 3.85 4.85 10.28
N PRO A 185 3.21 5.80 9.59
CA PRO A 185 3.87 7.03 9.22
C PRO A 185 4.16 7.89 10.45
N GLU A 186 5.22 8.69 10.37
CA GLU A 186 5.53 9.66 11.41
C GLU A 186 4.39 10.66 11.60
N LYS A 187 4.15 11.02 12.87
CA LYS A 187 3.03 11.92 13.25
C LYS A 187 3.19 13.33 12.69
N LYS A 188 4.43 13.80 12.53
CA LYS A 188 4.75 15.17 12.07
C LYS A 188 4.49 15.40 10.58
N ILE A 189 4.38 14.34 9.78
CA ILE A 189 4.14 14.49 8.34
C ILE A 189 2.78 15.17 8.14
N SER A 190 2.70 16.20 7.32
CA SER A 190 1.42 16.80 6.89
C SER A 190 1.12 16.35 5.47
N THR A 191 0.01 15.63 5.25
CA THR A 191 -0.35 15.18 3.90
C THR A 191 -0.73 16.36 2.99
N ARG A 192 -1.24 17.46 3.56
CA ARG A 192 -1.61 18.67 2.80
C ARG A 192 -0.41 19.51 2.41
N ASN A 193 0.58 19.64 3.30
CA ASN A 193 1.73 20.53 3.11
C ASN A 193 2.96 19.81 2.53
N ALA A 194 2.93 18.49 2.41
CA ALA A 194 3.99 17.69 1.80
C ALA A 194 4.09 17.88 0.28
N SER A 195 5.31 17.71 -0.21
CA SER A 195 5.59 17.45 -1.62
C SER A 195 5.27 15.99 -1.96
N TYR A 196 4.92 15.71 -3.21
CA TYR A 196 4.61 14.35 -3.66
C TYR A 196 5.31 14.03 -4.97
N ASP A 197 6.00 12.90 -4.99
CA ASP A 197 6.60 12.33 -6.19
C ASP A 197 5.89 11.05 -6.64
N GLY A 198 6.39 10.41 -7.70
CA GLY A 198 5.75 9.25 -8.31
C GLY A 198 4.51 9.62 -9.12
N ARG A 199 4.01 8.63 -9.88
CA ARG A 199 2.84 8.78 -10.75
C ARG A 199 1.59 9.08 -9.91
N SER A 200 0.81 10.08 -10.31
CA SER A 200 -0.53 10.34 -9.74
C SER A 200 -1.59 9.49 -10.44
N TRP A 201 -2.78 9.38 -9.85
CA TRP A 201 -3.95 8.71 -10.42
C TRP A 201 -5.17 9.65 -10.44
N PRO A 202 -6.19 9.36 -11.28
CA PRO A 202 -7.48 10.04 -11.20
C PRO A 202 -8.08 9.93 -9.80
N GLY A 203 -8.61 11.03 -9.27
CA GLY A 203 -9.21 11.08 -7.92
C GLY A 203 -8.21 11.28 -6.77
N PHE A 204 -6.89 11.29 -7.03
CA PHE A 204 -5.92 11.57 -5.96
C PHE A 204 -6.06 13.01 -5.42
N GLU A 205 -6.35 13.12 -4.14
CA GLU A 205 -6.40 14.40 -3.43
C GLU A 205 -5.61 14.33 -2.12
N LYS A 206 -4.70 15.30 -1.91
CA LYS A 206 -3.89 15.38 -0.66
C LYS A 206 -4.75 15.43 0.61
N ALA A 207 -5.94 16.01 0.52
CA ALA A 207 -6.89 16.12 1.62
C ALA A 207 -7.57 14.77 1.97
N ASN A 208 -7.67 13.85 1.00
CA ASN A 208 -8.35 12.57 1.12
C ASN A 208 -7.40 11.42 1.50
N VAL A 209 -6.10 11.71 1.64
CA VAL A 209 -5.12 10.77 2.18
C VAL A 209 -5.47 10.42 3.63
N THR A 210 -5.65 9.12 3.87
CA THR A 210 -6.06 8.55 5.15
C THR A 210 -4.86 8.09 5.96
N ARG A 211 -4.86 8.43 7.25
CA ARG A 211 -3.96 7.85 8.26
C ARG A 211 -4.70 6.80 9.06
N ILE A 212 -4.10 5.63 9.20
CA ILE A 212 -4.69 4.56 10.00
C ILE A 212 -4.05 4.53 11.38
N ARG A 213 -4.86 4.73 12.41
CA ARG A 213 -4.49 4.57 13.82
C ARG A 213 -4.86 3.16 14.26
N PRO A 214 -3.99 2.43 14.97
CA PRO A 214 -4.36 1.13 15.51
C PRO A 214 -5.58 1.24 16.43
N ARG A 215 -6.39 0.18 16.46
CA ARG A 215 -7.47 0.02 17.43
C ARG A 215 -6.99 0.26 18.86
N ASP A 216 -7.86 0.81 19.69
CA ASP A 216 -7.65 0.94 21.14
C ASP A 216 -7.22 -0.40 21.75
N SER A 217 -6.04 -0.44 22.36
CA SER A 217 -5.45 -1.64 22.94
C SER A 217 -6.31 -2.24 24.07
N ARG A 218 -7.13 -1.42 24.74
CA ARG A 218 -8.05 -1.87 25.79
C ARG A 218 -9.16 -2.79 25.26
N LYS A 219 -9.46 -2.74 23.95
CA LYS A 219 -10.42 -3.64 23.30
C LYS A 219 -9.79 -4.96 22.84
N GLY A 220 -8.49 -5.14 23.06
CA GLY A 220 -7.74 -6.29 22.54
C GLY A 220 -7.60 -6.30 21.01
N THR A 221 -7.02 -7.37 20.48
CA THR A 221 -6.90 -7.56 19.03
C THR A 221 -8.26 -7.72 18.38
N ILE A 222 -8.40 -7.22 17.15
CA ILE A 222 -9.54 -7.45 16.28
C ILE A 222 -9.68 -8.96 16.05
N THR A 223 -10.86 -9.51 16.31
CA THR A 223 -11.19 -10.91 16.05
C THR A 223 -11.73 -11.10 14.64
N THR A 224 -12.49 -10.12 14.15
CA THR A 224 -13.13 -10.13 12.83
C THR A 224 -13.09 -8.73 12.23
N PHE A 225 -12.75 -8.65 10.95
CA PHE A 225 -12.81 -7.41 10.17
C PHE A 225 -14.11 -7.37 9.36
N VAL A 226 -14.81 -6.23 9.39
CA VAL A 226 -15.95 -5.97 8.50
C VAL A 226 -15.42 -5.33 7.23
N LEU A 227 -15.38 -6.11 6.15
CA LEU A 227 -14.87 -5.73 4.84
C LEU A 227 -16.01 -5.38 3.89
N VAL A 228 -15.69 -4.62 2.85
CA VAL A 228 -16.59 -4.31 1.73
C VAL A 228 -16.00 -4.88 0.44
N ASP A 229 -16.85 -5.41 -0.45
CA ASP A 229 -16.41 -5.91 -1.75
C ASP A 229 -15.85 -4.77 -2.64
N PRO A 230 -15.01 -5.09 -3.65
CA PRO A 230 -14.44 -4.07 -4.53
C PRO A 230 -15.48 -3.18 -5.21
N GLU A 231 -16.66 -3.71 -5.51
CA GLU A 231 -17.74 -3.00 -6.18
C GLU A 231 -18.57 -2.13 -5.21
N GLY A 232 -18.39 -2.30 -3.90
CA GLY A 232 -19.11 -1.55 -2.87
C GLY A 232 -20.60 -1.88 -2.80
N THR A 233 -20.96 -3.12 -3.11
CA THR A 233 -22.34 -3.62 -3.14
C THR A 233 -22.70 -4.43 -1.90
N MET A 234 -21.71 -4.99 -1.20
CA MET A 234 -21.93 -5.81 -0.01
C MET A 234 -20.83 -5.67 1.03
N GLY A 235 -21.22 -5.83 2.30
CA GLY A 235 -20.31 -6.11 3.39
C GLY A 235 -20.09 -7.62 3.58
N PHE A 236 -19.04 -8.00 4.27
CA PHE A 236 -18.87 -9.34 4.81
C PHE A 236 -17.82 -9.34 5.94
N GLU A 237 -17.88 -10.35 6.78
CA GLU A 237 -16.93 -10.53 7.88
C GLU A 237 -15.77 -11.44 7.45
N ARG A 238 -14.53 -11.01 7.73
CA ARG A 238 -13.33 -11.83 7.61
C ARG A 238 -12.70 -12.03 8.99
N PRO A 239 -12.68 -13.27 9.52
CA PRO A 239 -11.95 -13.54 10.75
C PRO A 239 -10.47 -13.17 10.62
N ARG A 240 -9.86 -12.70 11.71
CA ARG A 240 -8.43 -12.33 11.70
C ARG A 240 -7.60 -13.54 11.28
N ALA A 241 -6.54 -13.25 10.51
CA ALA A 241 -5.55 -14.23 10.10
C ALA A 241 -6.09 -15.36 9.20
N THR A 242 -7.21 -15.13 8.51
CA THR A 242 -7.73 -16.05 7.49
C THR A 242 -7.51 -15.52 6.08
N GLY A 243 -7.68 -16.39 5.08
CA GLY A 243 -7.42 -16.10 3.67
C GLY A 243 -8.67 -15.98 2.81
N GLY A 244 -9.86 -15.97 3.42
CA GLY A 244 -11.14 -15.93 2.71
C GLY A 244 -12.07 -17.12 2.96
N PRO A 245 -11.62 -18.40 2.98
CA PRO A 245 -12.53 -19.54 3.11
C PRO A 245 -13.48 -19.49 4.32
N GLU A 246 -13.05 -18.82 5.38
CA GLU A 246 -13.77 -18.62 6.65
C GLU A 246 -14.60 -17.32 6.68
N ASP A 247 -14.70 -16.60 5.56
CA ASP A 247 -15.50 -15.38 5.46
C ASP A 247 -16.99 -15.67 5.73
N GLY A 248 -17.63 -14.78 6.48
CA GLY A 248 -19.06 -14.82 6.78
C GLY A 248 -19.95 -14.70 5.54
N PRO A 249 -21.28 -14.83 5.69
CA PRO A 249 -22.23 -14.56 4.60
C PRO A 249 -22.12 -13.10 4.11
N PRO A 250 -22.60 -12.79 2.89
CA PRO A 250 -22.80 -11.40 2.49
C PRO A 250 -23.74 -10.68 3.46
N THR A 251 -23.43 -9.43 3.77
CA THR A 251 -24.24 -8.54 4.59
C THR A 251 -24.51 -7.23 3.82
N GLY A 252 -25.45 -6.42 4.32
CA GLY A 252 -25.55 -5.04 3.87
C GLY A 252 -24.25 -4.25 4.12
N LEU A 253 -24.09 -3.13 3.43
CA LEU A 253 -22.97 -2.22 3.66
C LEU A 253 -23.00 -1.70 5.11
N PRO A 254 -21.83 -1.57 5.77
CA PRO A 254 -21.79 -1.01 7.12
C PRO A 254 -22.24 0.45 7.10
N SER A 255 -22.86 0.93 8.18
CA SER A 255 -23.40 2.30 8.28
C SER A 255 -22.36 3.41 8.08
N THR A 256 -21.07 3.08 8.18
CA THR A 256 -19.95 3.98 7.85
C THR A 256 -19.83 4.30 6.36
N GLU A 257 -20.48 3.52 5.49
CA GLU A 257 -20.56 3.72 4.04
C GLU A 257 -21.71 4.63 3.63
N THR A 258 -22.63 4.94 4.54
CA THR A 258 -23.67 5.93 4.24
C THR A 258 -23.05 7.32 4.31
N GLU A 259 -23.05 7.98 3.16
CA GLU A 259 -22.88 9.42 3.03
C GLU A 259 -24.07 10.04 3.77
N VAL A 260 -23.85 10.50 5.00
CA VAL A 260 -24.87 11.35 5.63
C VAL A 260 -24.75 12.67 4.88
N PRO A 261 -25.83 13.21 4.30
CA PRO A 261 -25.79 14.60 3.85
C PRO A 261 -25.36 15.42 5.06
N SER A 262 -24.40 16.35 4.86
CA SER A 262 -24.08 17.36 5.84
C SER A 262 -25.40 17.94 6.35
N SER A 263 -25.74 17.66 7.59
CA SER A 263 -26.92 18.26 8.21
C SER A 263 -26.68 19.76 8.17
N ASP A 264 -27.42 20.47 7.32
CA ASP A 264 -27.68 21.88 7.54
C ASP A 264 -28.14 22.01 8.98
N SER A 265 -27.40 22.78 9.77
CA SER A 265 -27.91 23.28 11.03
C SER A 265 -29.25 23.95 10.75
N PRO A 266 -30.31 23.71 11.54
CA PRO A 266 -31.54 24.48 11.39
C PRO A 266 -31.19 25.94 11.71
N SER A 267 -31.19 26.78 10.68
CA SER A 267 -31.21 28.23 10.86
C SER A 267 -32.46 28.61 11.67
N PRO A 268 -32.38 29.55 12.62
CA PRO A 268 -33.53 29.90 13.44
C PRO A 268 -34.65 30.48 12.57
N SER A 269 -35.87 30.00 12.78
CA SER A 269 -37.08 30.59 12.19
C SER A 269 -37.23 32.03 12.66
N ASP A 270 -37.06 32.99 11.75
CA ASP A 270 -37.48 34.36 11.99
C ASP A 270 -38.92 34.54 11.50
N SER A 271 -39.73 35.16 12.35
CA SER A 271 -41.17 35.29 12.19
C SER A 271 -41.50 36.71 11.73
N GLY A 272 -42.13 36.82 10.55
CA GLY A 272 -43.03 37.91 10.17
C GLY A 272 -42.40 39.18 9.61
N LEU A 273 -42.89 39.62 8.44
CA LEU A 273 -43.92 40.67 8.33
C LEU A 273 -44.25 40.96 6.84
N GLU A 274 -45.51 41.34 6.62
CA GLU A 274 -46.20 41.45 5.33
C GLU A 274 -45.87 42.70 4.49
N SER A 275 -46.32 42.62 3.22
CA SER A 275 -47.03 43.65 2.40
C SER A 275 -46.29 44.22 1.15
N PRO A 276 -46.98 44.83 0.15
CA PRO A 276 -47.82 44.18 -0.89
C PRO A 276 -47.60 44.71 -2.35
N GLY A 277 -48.33 44.12 -3.32
CA GLY A 277 -48.59 44.64 -4.70
C GLY A 277 -47.60 44.14 -5.77
N THR A 278 -47.97 43.71 -6.98
CA THR A 278 -48.95 44.30 -7.91
C THR A 278 -49.32 43.27 -8.99
N GLU A 279 -50.60 43.22 -9.35
CA GLU A 279 -51.19 42.46 -10.46
C GLU A 279 -50.81 42.91 -11.89
N SER A 280 -50.75 41.94 -12.83
CA SER A 280 -51.21 42.12 -14.22
C SER A 280 -51.44 40.78 -14.94
N PRO A 281 -52.37 40.73 -15.94
CA PRO A 281 -53.02 39.50 -16.38
C PRO A 281 -52.60 39.00 -17.77
N GLY A 282 -52.87 37.71 -18.00
CA GLY A 282 -53.45 37.12 -19.21
C GLY A 282 -52.61 37.02 -20.49
N THR A 283 -52.29 35.80 -20.92
CA THR A 283 -52.58 35.38 -22.31
C THR A 283 -52.75 33.86 -22.38
N GLU A 284 -53.94 33.48 -22.79
CA GLU A 284 -54.46 32.15 -23.08
C GLU A 284 -54.15 31.68 -24.51
N SER A 285 -53.92 30.37 -24.70
CA SER A 285 -54.25 29.62 -25.93
C SER A 285 -53.86 28.13 -25.85
N PRO A 286 -54.44 27.24 -26.68
CA PRO A 286 -55.15 26.05 -26.20
C PRO A 286 -54.47 24.72 -26.54
N GLY A 287 -55.04 23.64 -25.98
CA GLY A 287 -54.57 22.26 -26.12
C GLY A 287 -54.96 21.54 -27.40
N LEU A 288 -54.62 20.24 -27.45
CA LEU A 288 -55.20 19.12 -28.20
C LEU A 288 -54.30 17.90 -27.87
N GLU A 289 -54.76 16.98 -27.03
CA GLU A 289 -55.48 15.74 -27.38
C GLU A 289 -54.56 14.64 -27.94
N THR A 290 -54.49 13.55 -27.20
CA THR A 290 -53.89 12.26 -27.56
C THR A 290 -54.97 11.39 -28.21
N PRO A 291 -54.64 10.70 -29.30
CA PRO A 291 -54.90 9.25 -29.39
C PRO A 291 -53.73 8.56 -30.12
N GLY A 292 -53.50 7.24 -30.12
CA GLY A 292 -54.26 6.06 -29.77
C GLY A 292 -53.49 4.87 -30.38
N THR A 293 -53.61 3.72 -29.75
CA THR A 293 -52.97 2.42 -30.01
C THR A 293 -53.37 1.80 -31.35
N GLU A 294 -52.44 1.23 -32.12
CA GLU A 294 -52.69 -0.05 -32.83
C GLU A 294 -51.46 -0.74 -33.44
N SER A 295 -51.46 -2.07 -33.32
CA SER A 295 -50.51 -3.06 -33.85
C SER A 295 -51.10 -3.67 -35.14
N PRO A 296 -50.26 -4.17 -36.07
CA PRO A 296 -50.68 -5.37 -36.79
C PRO A 296 -49.56 -6.41 -37.02
N GLY A 297 -49.80 -7.62 -36.49
CA GLY A 297 -50.01 -8.86 -37.27
C GLY A 297 -49.02 -9.27 -38.37
N THR A 298 -48.37 -10.41 -38.13
CA THR A 298 -47.74 -11.32 -39.12
C THR A 298 -48.77 -11.96 -40.07
N PRO A 299 -48.37 -12.35 -41.29
CA PRO A 299 -48.39 -13.78 -41.64
C PRO A 299 -47.15 -14.24 -42.46
N GLY A 300 -46.67 -15.47 -42.20
CA GLY A 300 -45.86 -16.26 -43.16
C GLY A 300 -46.80 -17.15 -44.01
N PRO A 301 -46.36 -18.28 -44.58
CA PRO A 301 -45.00 -18.79 -44.86
C PRO A 301 -44.85 -19.27 -46.34
N GLU A 302 -43.63 -19.51 -46.86
CA GLU A 302 -43.37 -20.58 -47.86
C GLU A 302 -41.90 -21.08 -47.76
N THR A 303 -41.74 -22.41 -47.80
CA THR A 303 -40.49 -23.21 -47.90
C THR A 303 -40.69 -24.15 -49.12
N PRO A 304 -39.65 -24.58 -49.86
CA PRO A 304 -38.92 -25.84 -49.54
C PRO A 304 -37.40 -25.79 -49.86
N ASP A 305 -36.50 -26.19 -48.95
CA ASP A 305 -35.86 -27.53 -48.75
C ASP A 305 -34.61 -27.85 -49.64
N PRO A 306 -33.70 -28.77 -49.24
CA PRO A 306 -32.23 -28.57 -49.32
C PRO A 306 -31.45 -29.68 -50.05
N GLN A 307 -30.19 -29.44 -50.45
CA GLN A 307 -29.25 -30.56 -50.74
C GLN A 307 -27.76 -30.26 -50.42
N LEU A 308 -27.22 -31.13 -49.55
CA LEU A 308 -25.96 -31.90 -49.62
C LEU A 308 -24.57 -31.23 -49.37
N SER A 309 -23.97 -31.63 -48.24
CA SER A 309 -22.53 -31.90 -47.99
C SER A 309 -22.09 -33.22 -48.70
N PRO A 310 -20.85 -33.80 -48.61
CA PRO A 310 -19.76 -33.60 -47.61
C PRO A 310 -18.30 -33.76 -48.10
N ALA A 311 -17.31 -33.53 -47.20
CA ALA A 311 -16.22 -34.48 -46.87
C ALA A 311 -15.17 -33.88 -45.91
N SER A 312 -14.93 -34.58 -44.81
CA SER A 312 -13.67 -34.58 -44.04
C SER A 312 -12.90 -35.87 -44.35
N PRO A 313 -11.61 -35.93 -44.00
CA PRO A 313 -11.07 -37.19 -43.49
C PRO A 313 -10.37 -37.00 -42.14
N GLY A 314 -10.68 -37.91 -41.21
CA GLY A 314 -9.93 -38.12 -39.97
C GLY A 314 -8.80 -39.13 -40.14
N VAL A 315 -7.90 -39.16 -39.16
CA VAL A 315 -7.04 -40.33 -38.91
C VAL A 315 -6.75 -40.45 -37.40
N THR A 316 -6.92 -41.66 -36.89
CA THR A 316 -6.74 -42.14 -35.50
C THR A 316 -5.31 -42.70 -35.25
N PRO A 317 -4.95 -43.09 -34.01
CA PRO A 317 -3.57 -43.12 -33.51
C PRO A 317 -2.90 -44.51 -33.53
N GLN A 318 -1.56 -44.57 -33.47
CA GLN A 318 -0.85 -45.81 -33.12
C GLN A 318 0.53 -45.62 -32.43
N GLU A 319 0.82 -46.66 -31.64
CA GLU A 319 1.87 -46.94 -30.66
C GLU A 319 3.33 -47.12 -31.17
N ARG A 320 4.26 -46.92 -30.21
CA ARG A 320 5.45 -47.75 -29.84
C ARG A 320 6.55 -48.05 -30.89
N GLY A 321 7.81 -47.68 -30.55
CA GLY A 321 8.98 -48.55 -30.79
C GLY A 321 10.34 -47.91 -31.17
N ARG A 322 11.26 -47.85 -30.20
CA ARG A 322 12.67 -48.32 -30.20
C ARG A 322 13.64 -48.01 -31.38
N GLY A 323 14.77 -47.38 -31.04
CA GLY A 323 16.09 -47.50 -31.73
C GLY A 323 17.08 -46.41 -31.25
N THR A 324 18.03 -46.64 -30.33
CA THR A 324 19.38 -47.25 -30.40
C THR A 324 20.48 -46.45 -31.14
N GLY A 325 21.50 -46.02 -30.36
CA GLY A 325 22.92 -45.81 -30.75
C GLY A 325 23.30 -44.41 -31.25
N GLY A 326 24.36 -43.73 -30.79
CA GLY A 326 25.37 -44.00 -29.77
C GLY A 326 26.46 -42.90 -29.72
N MET A 327 27.10 -42.75 -28.53
CA MET A 327 28.48 -42.25 -28.23
C MET A 327 28.90 -40.80 -28.64
N ARG A 328 29.55 -39.92 -27.85
CA ARG A 328 30.42 -40.02 -26.64
C ARG A 328 30.82 -38.58 -26.12
N PRO A 329 31.72 -38.33 -25.12
CA PRO A 329 31.50 -38.20 -23.66
C PRO A 329 31.90 -36.83 -23.00
N GLY A 330 31.60 -36.67 -21.70
CA GLY A 330 32.14 -35.65 -20.76
C GLY A 330 31.03 -34.71 -20.22
N ASP A 331 30.75 -34.51 -18.94
CA ASP A 331 31.48 -34.66 -17.67
C ASP A 331 30.52 -35.14 -16.56
N GLY A 332 31.04 -35.93 -15.60
CA GLY A 332 30.25 -36.50 -14.50
C GLY A 332 29.95 -35.50 -13.36
N PRO A 333 28.93 -35.80 -12.51
CA PRO A 333 28.60 -34.99 -11.35
C PRO A 333 29.57 -35.26 -10.18
N PRO A 334 29.80 -34.26 -9.29
CA PRO A 334 30.72 -34.43 -8.17
C PRO A 334 30.19 -35.41 -7.13
N SER A 335 31.08 -36.27 -6.63
CA SER A 335 30.85 -37.16 -5.50
C SER A 335 30.71 -36.37 -4.18
N PRO A 336 29.95 -36.89 -3.20
CA PRO A 336 29.76 -36.23 -1.91
C PRO A 336 31.04 -36.32 -1.06
N ILE A 337 31.41 -35.20 -0.45
CA ILE A 337 32.49 -35.13 0.54
C ILE A 337 32.03 -35.85 1.80
N SER A 338 32.79 -36.88 2.20
CA SER A 338 32.66 -37.58 3.48
C SER A 338 33.11 -36.65 4.61
N LEU A 339 32.22 -36.40 5.58
CA LEU A 339 32.57 -35.82 6.88
C LEU A 339 32.81 -36.95 7.89
N PRO A 340 33.78 -36.80 8.81
CA PRO A 340 34.03 -37.79 9.86
C PRO A 340 32.84 -37.86 10.84
N PRO A 341 32.63 -39.00 11.53
CA PRO A 341 31.52 -39.16 12.47
C PRO A 341 31.65 -38.23 13.68
N SER A 342 30.54 -37.58 14.04
CA SER A 342 30.42 -36.83 15.29
C SER A 342 30.44 -37.77 16.49
N GLU A 343 31.30 -37.46 17.45
CA GLU A 343 31.37 -38.11 18.76
C GLU A 343 30.11 -37.80 19.58
N GLU A 344 29.47 -38.84 20.10
CA GLU A 344 28.30 -38.77 20.98
C GLU A 344 28.73 -38.43 22.41
N PRO A 345 28.17 -37.40 23.08
CA PRO A 345 28.41 -37.22 24.51
C PRO A 345 27.58 -38.22 25.32
N ALA A 346 28.26 -38.92 26.22
CA ALA A 346 27.71 -39.92 27.14
C ALA A 346 26.49 -39.40 27.96
N PRO A 347 25.58 -40.30 28.38
CA PRO A 347 24.44 -39.92 29.20
C PRO A 347 24.89 -39.47 30.61
N ALA A 348 24.37 -38.33 31.06
CA ALA A 348 24.47 -37.92 32.44
C ALA A 348 23.66 -38.87 33.32
N VAL A 349 24.35 -39.60 34.19
CA VAL A 349 23.77 -40.31 35.33
C VAL A 349 23.64 -39.30 36.47
N THR A 350 22.39 -38.92 36.79
CA THR A 350 21.78 -38.74 38.13
C THR A 350 20.47 -37.98 38.00
#